data_AF-A0A7V4XQN5-F1
#
_entry.id   AF-A0A7V4XQN5-F1
#
_cell.length_a   1.000
_cell.length_b   1.000
_cell.length_c   1.000
_cell.angle_alpha   90.00
_cell.angle_beta   90.00
_cell.angle_gamma   90.00
#
_symmetry.space_group_name_H-M   'P 1'
#
loop_
_entity.id
_entity.type
_entity.pdbx_description
1 polymer ?
#
loop_
_entity_poly.entity_id
_entity_poly.type
_entity_poly.pdbx_seq_one_letter_code
_entity_poly.pdbx_strand_id
1 'polypeptide(L)'
;FFLWIYTALDMLPPWMETPLLLTAPIVGIVGLLAVPLIASEGEKSWHRRPVAVLTVALVAVVWGTLTHLGTYEPWSPHMNAWSKDTMPVKFVHKDSPLELRGAVVFQDKQCRNCHEIAGEGGHRGPALDNVAENMTQDQLIRQVLQGGGNMPAYGKNLTPPEVKALIAFLETLHNPGEAPAIDESQHYDESIIHPGVTVPNQPMSFAPPAGSVAQANAIQSSNPMK
;
A
#
# COMPACT_ATOMS: atom_id res chain seq x y z
N PHE A 1 -23.22 1.61 9.56
CA PHE A 1 -24.42 0.76 9.41
C PHE A 1 -24.08 -0.64 8.88
N PHE A 2 -23.19 -0.80 7.90
CA PHE A 2 -22.78 -2.13 7.37
C PHE A 2 -21.36 -2.59 7.78
N LEU A 3 -20.77 -2.02 8.83
CA LEU A 3 -19.37 -2.30 9.23
C LEU A 3 -19.10 -3.81 9.43
N TRP A 4 -20.04 -4.53 10.06
CA TRP A 4 -19.91 -5.96 10.30
C TRP A 4 -19.76 -6.81 9.02
N ILE A 5 -20.33 -6.38 7.88
CA ILE A 5 -20.18 -7.07 6.60
C ILE A 5 -18.78 -6.84 6.06
N TYR A 6 -18.30 -5.59 6.09
CA TYR A 6 -16.96 -5.25 5.62
C TYR A 6 -15.88 -5.96 6.43
N THR A 7 -16.02 -6.00 7.76
CA THR A 7 -15.11 -6.77 8.63
C THR A 7 -15.11 -8.26 8.30
N ALA A 8 -16.30 -8.85 8.09
CA ALA A 8 -16.39 -10.27 7.73
C ALA A 8 -15.77 -10.57 6.35
N LEU A 9 -15.90 -9.65 5.39
CA LEU A 9 -15.33 -9.80 4.06
C LEU A 9 -13.82 -9.58 4.05
N ASP A 10 -13.29 -8.65 4.85
CA ASP A 10 -11.85 -8.40 4.95
C ASP A 10 -11.09 -9.59 5.59
N MET A 11 -11.72 -10.26 6.56
CA MET A 11 -11.16 -11.48 7.16
C MET A 11 -11.31 -12.73 6.26
N LEU A 12 -11.95 -12.61 5.10
CA LEU A 12 -12.22 -13.74 4.24
C LEU A 12 -10.99 -14.04 3.36
N PRO A 13 -10.52 -15.30 3.31
CA PRO A 13 -9.43 -15.68 2.42
C PRO A 13 -9.79 -15.44 0.94
N PRO A 14 -8.83 -15.05 0.07
CA PRO A 14 -9.09 -14.72 -1.34
C PRO A 14 -9.77 -15.83 -2.14
N TRP A 15 -9.52 -17.10 -1.78
CA TRP A 15 -10.13 -18.25 -2.43
C TRP A 15 -11.59 -18.48 -2.06
N MET A 16 -12.09 -17.89 -0.96
CA MET A 16 -13.48 -18.00 -0.52
C MET A 16 -14.35 -16.80 -0.93
N GLU A 17 -13.77 -15.66 -1.27
CA GLU A 17 -14.52 -14.43 -1.61
C GLU A 17 -15.56 -14.67 -2.70
N THR A 18 -15.11 -15.10 -3.88
CA THR A 18 -15.96 -15.33 -5.05
C THR A 18 -17.06 -16.36 -4.79
N PRO A 19 -16.77 -17.59 -4.31
CA PRO A 19 -17.83 -18.57 -4.10
C PRO A 19 -18.80 -18.12 -3.00
N LEU A 20 -18.34 -17.50 -1.92
CA LEU A 20 -19.21 -17.06 -0.84
C LEU A 20 -20.15 -15.94 -1.29
N LEU A 21 -19.64 -14.90 -1.97
CA LEU A 21 -20.45 -13.77 -2.44
C LEU A 21 -21.52 -14.19 -3.47
N LEU A 22 -21.22 -15.18 -4.31
CA LEU A 22 -22.16 -15.68 -5.33
C LEU A 22 -23.16 -16.70 -4.77
N THR A 23 -22.72 -17.62 -3.93
CA THR A 23 -23.55 -18.74 -3.47
C THR A 23 -24.35 -18.42 -2.21
N ALA A 24 -23.80 -17.62 -1.28
CA ALA A 24 -24.45 -17.34 0.01
C ALA A 24 -25.83 -16.67 -0.14
N PRO A 25 -26.05 -15.69 -1.04
CA PRO A 25 -27.38 -15.11 -1.23
C PRO A 25 -28.41 -16.13 -1.73
N ILE A 26 -28.01 -17.00 -2.66
CA ILE A 26 -28.89 -18.04 -3.24
C ILE A 26 -29.26 -19.06 -2.17
N VAL A 27 -28.27 -19.58 -1.44
CA VAL A 27 -28.49 -20.54 -0.34
C VAL A 27 -29.33 -19.91 0.76
N GLY A 28 -29.09 -18.64 1.09
CA GLY A 28 -29.89 -17.89 2.06
C GLY A 28 -31.36 -17.77 1.65
N ILE A 29 -31.64 -17.42 0.40
CA ILE A 29 -33.02 -17.33 -0.14
C ILE A 29 -33.70 -18.70 -0.14
N VAL A 30 -33.03 -19.75 -0.64
CA VAL A 30 -33.57 -21.12 -0.65
C VAL A 30 -33.86 -21.58 0.78
N GLY A 31 -32.95 -21.30 1.72
CA GLY A 31 -33.14 -21.57 3.14
C GLY A 31 -34.37 -20.85 3.70
N LEU A 32 -34.50 -19.54 3.47
CA LEU A 32 -35.65 -18.75 3.91
C LEU A 32 -36.99 -19.26 3.35
N LEU A 33 -37.00 -19.73 2.09
CA LEU A 33 -38.18 -20.34 1.48
C LEU A 33 -38.48 -21.75 2.03
N ALA A 34 -37.46 -22.49 2.47
CA ALA A 34 -37.62 -23.82 3.07
C ALA A 34 -38.07 -23.77 4.55
N VAL A 35 -37.69 -22.73 5.30
CA VAL A 35 -38.08 -22.55 6.71
C VAL A 35 -39.60 -22.70 6.96
N PRO A 36 -40.51 -22.02 6.23
CA PRO A 36 -41.95 -22.17 6.47
C PRO A 36 -42.48 -23.57 6.13
N LEU A 37 -41.80 -24.33 5.27
CA LEU A 37 -42.20 -25.70 4.92
C LEU A 37 -41.78 -26.72 5.98
N ILE A 38 -40.64 -26.50 6.63
CA ILE A 38 -40.05 -27.42 7.62
C ILE A 38 -40.51 -27.09 9.05
N ALA A 39 -40.79 -25.81 9.33
CA ALA A 39 -41.15 -25.31 10.66
C ALA A 39 -42.58 -24.72 10.73
N SER A 40 -43.51 -25.24 9.90
CA SER A 40 -44.90 -24.76 9.74
C SER A 40 -45.76 -24.82 11.00
N GLU A 41 -45.47 -25.73 11.93
CA GLU A 41 -46.25 -25.89 13.17
C GLU A 41 -45.59 -25.15 14.35
N GLY A 42 -46.35 -24.23 14.97
CA GLY A 42 -45.83 -23.21 15.88
C GLY A 42 -46.55 -23.12 17.23
N GLU A 43 -46.06 -23.80 18.27
CA GLU A 43 -46.23 -23.32 19.65
C GLU A 43 -45.36 -22.08 19.88
N LYS A 44 -45.97 -20.98 20.31
CA LYS A 44 -45.36 -19.63 20.44
C LYS A 44 -44.34 -19.47 21.60
N SER A 45 -44.13 -20.50 22.43
CA SER A 45 -43.35 -20.37 23.68
C SER A 45 -41.83 -20.49 23.48
N TRP A 46 -41.09 -19.51 24.02
CA TRP A 46 -39.63 -19.40 23.91
C TRP A 46 -38.86 -20.54 24.60
N HIS A 47 -39.38 -21.06 25.71
CA HIS A 47 -38.72 -22.09 26.52
C HIS A 47 -38.77 -23.50 25.90
N ARG A 48 -39.66 -23.75 24.93
CA ARG A 48 -39.77 -25.05 24.24
C ARG A 48 -38.94 -25.12 22.95
N ARG A 49 -38.25 -24.03 22.58
CA ARG A 49 -37.40 -23.97 21.37
C ARG A 49 -35.97 -23.52 21.71
N PRO A 50 -35.27 -24.19 22.65
CA PRO A 50 -33.95 -23.76 23.12
C PRO A 50 -32.94 -23.60 21.97
N VAL A 51 -33.03 -24.45 20.92
CA VAL A 51 -32.17 -24.33 19.74
C VAL A 51 -32.38 -23.01 19.00
N ALA A 52 -33.62 -22.58 18.77
CA ALA A 52 -33.89 -21.30 18.11
C ALA A 52 -33.36 -20.12 18.94
N VAL A 53 -33.50 -20.20 20.27
CA VAL A 53 -32.94 -19.19 21.19
C VAL A 53 -31.43 -19.11 21.07
N LEU A 54 -30.75 -20.26 21.14
CA LEU A 54 -29.30 -20.33 21.07
C LEU A 54 -28.77 -19.87 19.73
N THR A 55 -29.44 -20.22 18.62
CA THR A 55 -29.07 -19.75 17.28
C THR A 55 -29.20 -18.22 17.18
N VAL A 56 -30.31 -17.63 17.64
CA VAL A 56 -30.50 -16.17 17.62
C VAL A 56 -29.48 -15.47 18.53
N ALA A 57 -29.22 -16.02 19.72
CA ALA A 57 -28.23 -15.49 20.63
C ALA A 57 -26.81 -15.52 20.02
N LEU A 58 -26.44 -16.63 19.38
CA LEU A 58 -25.16 -16.76 18.68
C LEU A 58 -25.03 -15.73 17.55
N VAL A 59 -26.06 -15.60 16.71
CA VAL A 59 -26.08 -14.61 15.61
C VAL A 59 -25.95 -13.20 16.17
N ALA A 60 -26.64 -12.87 17.26
CA ALA A 60 -26.54 -11.56 17.91
C ALA A 60 -25.13 -11.28 18.46
N VAL A 61 -24.48 -12.28 19.07
CA VAL A 61 -23.10 -12.17 19.58
C VAL A 61 -22.11 -11.98 18.43
N VAL A 62 -22.20 -12.79 17.38
CA VAL A 62 -21.35 -12.66 16.18
C VAL A 62 -21.54 -11.29 15.53
N TRP A 63 -22.78 -10.85 15.34
CA TRP A 63 -23.08 -9.55 14.76
C TRP A 63 -22.54 -8.39 15.60
N GLY A 64 -22.72 -8.44 16.92
CA GLY A 64 -22.18 -7.43 17.84
C GLY A 64 -20.64 -7.39 17.84
N THR A 65 -20.02 -8.57 17.83
CA THR A 65 -18.55 -8.71 17.83
C THR A 65 -17.95 -8.18 16.53
N LEU A 66 -18.49 -8.57 15.36
CA LEU A 66 -18.07 -8.06 14.07
C LEU A 66 -18.32 -6.55 13.91
N THR A 67 -19.44 -6.04 14.44
CA THR A 67 -19.70 -4.59 14.44
C THR A 67 -18.66 -3.84 15.27
N HIS A 68 -18.29 -4.38 16.44
CA HIS A 68 -17.26 -3.79 17.29
C HIS A 68 -15.87 -3.89 16.64
N LEU A 69 -15.51 -5.02 16.04
CA LEU A 69 -14.26 -5.15 15.28
C LEU A 69 -14.22 -4.18 14.10
N GLY A 70 -15.34 -3.96 13.41
CA GLY A 70 -15.44 -2.99 12.33
C GLY A 70 -15.26 -1.53 12.74
N THR A 71 -15.25 -1.19 14.04
CA THR A 71 -14.85 0.15 14.48
C THR A 71 -13.33 0.30 14.62
N TYR A 72 -12.57 -0.79 14.56
CA TYR A 72 -11.11 -0.83 14.60
C TYR A 72 -10.62 -1.47 13.29
N GLU A 73 -10.50 -0.68 12.24
CA GLU A 73 -10.25 -1.15 10.86
C GLU A 73 -8.84 -0.76 10.36
N PRO A 74 -7.75 -1.35 10.88
CA PRO A 74 -6.39 -1.07 10.39
C PRO A 74 -6.20 -1.43 8.92
N TRP A 75 -7.01 -2.36 8.40
CA TRP A 75 -7.02 -2.70 6.98
C TRP A 75 -7.61 -1.59 6.11
N SER A 76 -8.37 -0.64 6.64
CA SER A 76 -8.96 0.44 5.85
C SER A 76 -8.05 1.68 5.80
N PRO A 77 -7.99 2.42 4.68
CA PRO A 77 -7.30 3.71 4.66
C PRO A 77 -7.97 4.72 5.61
N HIS A 78 -7.18 5.42 6.42
CA HIS A 78 -7.63 6.55 7.23
C HIS A 78 -7.79 7.78 6.31
N MET A 79 -8.96 7.91 5.65
CA MET A 79 -9.19 8.81 4.52
C MET A 79 -9.00 10.31 4.79
N ASN A 80 -8.99 10.71 6.07
CA ASN A 80 -8.79 12.07 6.53
C ASN A 80 -7.37 12.32 7.08
N ALA A 81 -6.51 11.31 7.15
CA ALA A 81 -5.15 11.47 7.68
C ALA A 81 -4.33 12.49 6.90
N TRP A 82 -4.40 12.46 5.57
CA TRP A 82 -3.64 13.38 4.71
C TRP A 82 -3.96 14.87 4.94
N SER A 83 -5.17 15.21 5.39
CA SER A 83 -5.62 16.59 5.56
C SER A 83 -5.72 17.03 7.02
N LYS A 84 -5.99 16.09 7.94
CA LYS A 84 -6.14 16.36 9.37
C LYS A 84 -4.83 16.17 10.13
N ASP A 85 -4.06 15.15 9.79
CA ASP A 85 -2.85 14.80 10.52
C ASP A 85 -1.67 15.45 9.79
N THR A 86 -1.10 16.49 10.38
CA THR A 86 0.03 17.25 9.80
C THR A 86 1.36 16.57 10.07
N MET A 87 2.30 16.61 9.13
CA MET A 87 3.65 16.08 9.34
C MET A 87 4.30 16.71 10.58
N PRO A 88 4.71 15.93 11.59
CA PRO A 88 5.36 16.47 12.77
C PRO A 88 6.64 17.22 12.38
N VAL A 89 6.85 18.41 12.97
CA VAL A 89 7.98 19.30 12.63
C VAL A 89 9.34 18.60 12.78
N LYS A 90 9.44 17.58 13.63
CA LYS A 90 10.66 16.78 13.83
C LYS A 90 11.11 16.01 12.58
N PHE A 91 10.20 15.66 11.67
CA PHE A 91 10.52 14.98 10.40
C PHE A 91 10.59 15.95 9.22
N VAL A 92 10.23 17.22 9.44
CA VAL A 92 10.23 18.24 8.40
C VAL A 92 11.56 18.98 8.52
N HIS A 93 12.59 18.42 7.88
CA HIS A 93 13.93 18.99 7.85
C HIS A 93 13.92 20.31 7.08
N LYS A 94 14.19 21.43 7.77
CA LYS A 94 14.13 22.78 7.19
C LYS A 94 15.35 23.12 6.34
N ASP A 95 16.39 22.33 6.44
CA ASP A 95 17.70 22.63 5.85
C ASP A 95 17.75 22.27 4.35
N SER A 96 16.83 21.42 3.88
CA SER A 96 16.76 20.93 2.49
C SER A 96 15.40 21.24 1.85
N PRO A 97 15.34 22.13 0.84
CA PRO A 97 14.10 22.40 0.10
C PRO A 97 13.52 21.16 -0.59
N LEU A 98 14.37 20.19 -0.93
CA LEU A 98 13.95 18.95 -1.60
C LEU A 98 13.19 18.03 -0.65
N GLU A 99 13.68 17.84 0.58
CA GLU A 99 13.01 17.07 1.63
C GLU A 99 11.68 17.72 2.04
N LEU A 100 11.66 19.06 2.17
CA LEU A 100 10.42 19.81 2.41
C LEU A 100 9.39 19.55 1.31
N ARG A 101 9.82 19.59 0.04
CA ARG A 101 8.93 19.29 -1.09
C ARG A 101 8.46 17.83 -1.03
N GLY A 102 9.31 16.90 -0.61
CA GLY A 102 8.98 15.50 -0.42
C GLY A 102 7.89 15.28 0.63
N ALA A 103 8.00 15.94 1.79
CA ALA A 103 6.98 15.89 2.83
C ALA A 103 5.62 16.44 2.34
N VAL A 104 5.64 17.47 1.50
CA VAL A 104 4.41 17.99 0.84
C VAL A 104 3.85 16.95 -0.13
N VAL A 105 4.69 16.34 -0.98
CA VAL A 105 4.25 15.28 -1.91
C VAL A 105 3.66 14.09 -1.15
N PHE A 106 4.25 13.68 -0.03
CA PHE A 106 3.74 12.60 0.82
C PHE A 106 2.31 12.87 1.30
N GLN A 107 2.02 14.11 1.71
CA GLN A 107 0.69 14.53 2.15
C GLN A 107 -0.28 14.70 0.97
N ASP A 108 0.11 15.43 -0.08
CA ASP A 108 -0.72 15.73 -1.24
C ASP A 108 -1.14 14.45 -2.01
N LYS A 109 -0.24 13.46 -2.05
CA LYS A 109 -0.50 12.15 -2.68
C LYS A 109 -1.10 11.14 -1.71
N GLN A 110 -1.48 11.60 -0.51
CA GLN A 110 -2.26 10.87 0.47
C GLN A 110 -1.61 9.58 0.96
N CYS A 111 -0.26 9.52 0.96
CA CYS A 111 0.48 8.37 1.45
C CYS A 111 0.15 8.09 2.93
N ARG A 112 -0.13 9.15 3.70
CA ARG A 112 -0.52 9.07 5.12
C ARG A 112 -1.86 8.39 5.38
N ASN A 113 -2.73 8.26 4.39
CA ASN A 113 -3.99 7.52 4.55
C ASN A 113 -3.75 6.03 4.80
N CYS A 114 -2.63 5.49 4.31
CA CYS A 114 -2.29 4.08 4.50
C CYS A 114 -1.11 3.89 5.44
N HIS A 115 -0.17 4.83 5.50
CA HIS A 115 1.05 4.72 6.28
C HIS A 115 1.04 5.68 7.46
N GLU A 116 1.53 5.20 8.60
CA GLU A 116 1.74 6.04 9.78
C GLU A 116 3.17 6.59 9.83
N ILE A 117 3.27 7.79 10.41
CA ILE A 117 4.54 8.40 10.83
C ILE A 117 4.32 8.98 12.22
N ALA A 118 5.16 8.63 13.18
CA ALA A 118 5.05 8.93 14.61
C ALA A 118 3.70 8.55 15.23
N GLY A 119 3.16 7.39 14.85
CA GLY A 119 1.91 6.85 15.38
C GLY A 119 0.65 7.57 14.88
N GLU A 120 0.77 8.40 13.85
CA GLU A 120 -0.34 9.12 13.23
C GLU A 120 -0.39 8.81 11.73
N GLY A 121 -1.55 8.37 11.25
CA GLY A 121 -1.81 8.02 9.86
C GLY A 121 -2.70 6.79 9.75
N GLY A 122 -2.61 6.08 8.63
CA GLY A 122 -3.24 4.77 8.46
C GLY A 122 -2.34 3.62 8.90
N HIS A 123 -2.94 2.48 9.22
CA HIS A 123 -2.24 1.24 9.59
C HIS A 123 -2.35 0.14 8.52
N ARG A 124 -2.86 0.48 7.32
CA ARG A 124 -3.01 -0.47 6.21
C ARG A 124 -1.65 -0.83 5.61
N GLY A 125 -0.76 0.15 5.55
CA GLY A 125 0.65 0.00 5.22
C GLY A 125 1.51 0.03 6.48
N PRO A 126 2.78 -0.40 6.39
CA PRO A 126 3.72 -0.34 7.51
C PRO A 126 4.01 1.11 7.93
N ALA A 127 4.37 1.27 9.20
CA ALA A 127 4.96 2.51 9.71
C ALA A 127 6.22 2.88 8.91
N LEU A 128 6.41 4.17 8.65
CA LEU A 128 7.53 4.66 7.85
C LEU A 128 8.59 5.40 8.65
N ASP A 129 8.44 5.51 9.97
CA ASP A 129 9.37 6.20 10.88
C ASP A 129 10.85 5.81 10.68
N ASN A 130 11.10 4.58 10.26
CA ASN A 130 12.43 4.04 10.02
C ASN A 130 12.56 3.33 8.66
N VAL A 131 11.80 3.75 7.65
CA VAL A 131 11.81 3.08 6.34
C VAL A 131 13.19 3.09 5.68
N ALA A 132 13.98 4.14 5.92
CA ALA A 132 15.31 4.28 5.34
C ALA A 132 16.31 3.24 5.90
N GLU A 133 16.07 2.67 7.08
CA GLU A 133 16.90 1.58 7.64
C GLU A 133 16.63 0.24 6.97
N ASN A 134 15.43 0.07 6.43
CA ASN A 134 14.94 -1.22 5.93
C ASN A 134 15.01 -1.31 4.39
N MET A 135 15.09 -0.16 3.71
CA MET A 135 15.05 -0.09 2.25
C MET A 135 16.08 0.89 1.72
N THR A 136 16.87 0.46 0.74
CA THR A 136 17.78 1.34 0.00
C THR A 136 17.00 2.33 -0.87
N GLN A 137 17.64 3.42 -1.29
CA GLN A 137 17.07 4.42 -2.19
C GLN A 137 16.36 3.79 -3.40
N ASP A 138 17.04 2.86 -4.09
CA ASP A 138 16.50 2.19 -5.26
C ASP A 138 15.32 1.27 -4.95
N GLN A 139 15.32 0.64 -3.76
CA GLN A 139 14.19 -0.15 -3.29
C GLN A 139 12.97 0.73 -3.00
N LEU A 140 13.18 1.90 -2.38
CA LEU A 140 12.11 2.88 -2.15
C LEU A 140 11.53 3.38 -3.48
N ILE A 141 12.38 3.73 -4.46
CA ILE A 141 11.94 4.15 -5.80
C ILE A 141 11.08 3.07 -6.44
N ARG A 142 11.54 1.80 -6.45
CA ARG A 142 10.77 0.69 -7.02
C ARG A 142 9.44 0.49 -6.31
N GLN A 143 9.44 0.47 -4.98
CA GLN A 143 8.24 0.27 -4.18
C GLN A 143 7.19 1.36 -4.42
N VAL A 144 7.60 2.63 -4.50
CA VAL A 144 6.68 3.74 -4.78
C VAL A 144 6.13 3.67 -6.20
N LEU A 145 6.99 3.43 -7.20
CA LEU A 145 6.56 3.45 -8.59
C LEU A 145 5.69 2.25 -8.96
N GLN A 146 6.01 1.07 -8.45
CA GLN A 146 5.37 -0.20 -8.79
C GLN A 146 4.26 -0.59 -7.80
N GLY A 147 4.27 -0.05 -6.58
CA GLY A 147 3.40 -0.49 -5.50
C GLY A 147 3.78 -1.87 -4.97
N GLY A 148 2.88 -2.51 -4.24
CA GLY A 148 3.08 -3.86 -3.73
C GLY A 148 1.95 -4.31 -2.80
N GLY A 149 1.48 -5.56 -2.97
CA GLY A 149 0.31 -6.06 -2.24
C GLY A 149 -0.89 -5.14 -2.44
N ASN A 150 -1.29 -4.46 -1.36
CA ASN A 150 -2.40 -3.50 -1.34
C ASN A 150 -1.99 -2.03 -1.57
N MET A 151 -0.70 -1.74 -1.72
CA MET A 151 -0.17 -0.40 -2.03
C MET A 151 -0.27 -0.12 -3.54
N PRO A 152 -0.97 0.96 -3.96
CA PRO A 152 -1.09 1.32 -5.38
C PRO A 152 0.26 1.71 -6.01
N ALA A 153 0.36 1.51 -7.33
CA ALA A 153 1.49 1.98 -8.13
C ALA A 153 1.39 3.50 -8.39
N TYR A 154 2.41 4.27 -8.00
CA TYR A 154 2.42 5.73 -8.21
C TYR A 154 3.17 6.17 -9.47
N GLY A 155 3.75 5.26 -10.27
CA GLY A 155 4.55 5.62 -11.43
C GLY A 155 3.83 6.43 -12.51
N LYS A 156 2.49 6.41 -12.54
CA LYS A 156 1.67 7.25 -13.43
C LYS A 156 1.11 8.51 -12.76
N ASN A 157 1.23 8.61 -11.44
CA ASN A 157 0.65 9.67 -10.60
C ASN A 157 1.70 10.61 -9.99
N LEU A 158 2.99 10.27 -10.12
CA LEU A 158 4.12 11.09 -9.71
C LEU A 158 4.97 11.46 -10.92
N THR A 159 5.39 12.72 -10.98
CA THR A 159 6.40 13.21 -11.91
C THR A 159 7.81 12.87 -11.41
N PRO A 160 8.82 12.77 -12.28
CA PRO A 160 10.19 12.46 -11.85
C PRO A 160 10.74 13.39 -10.74
N PRO A 161 10.49 14.72 -10.76
CA PRO A 161 10.89 15.59 -9.67
C PRO A 161 10.13 15.31 -8.35
N GLU A 162 8.84 14.97 -8.41
CA GLU A 162 8.07 14.60 -7.22
C GLU A 162 8.57 13.29 -6.61
N VAL A 163 8.91 12.30 -7.44
CA VAL A 163 9.52 11.04 -6.98
C VAL A 163 10.83 11.36 -6.26
N LYS A 164 11.72 12.11 -6.90
CA LYS A 164 13.01 12.48 -6.29
C LYS A 164 12.83 13.20 -4.95
N ALA A 165 11.90 14.15 -4.88
CA ALA A 165 11.60 14.87 -3.64
C ALA A 165 11.05 13.94 -2.55
N LEU A 166 10.10 13.09 -2.90
CA LEU A 166 9.50 12.12 -1.98
C LEU A 166 10.55 11.14 -1.42
N ILE A 167 11.40 10.59 -2.27
CA ILE A 167 12.45 9.65 -1.84
C ILE A 167 13.48 10.33 -0.94
N ALA A 168 13.90 11.56 -1.29
CA ALA A 168 14.80 12.34 -0.43
C ALA A 168 14.19 12.57 0.96
N PHE A 169 12.88 12.80 1.05
CA PHE A 169 12.18 12.87 2.33
C PHE A 169 12.14 11.51 3.06
N LEU A 170 11.82 10.41 2.38
CA LEU A 170 11.77 9.08 3.00
C LEU A 170 13.15 8.63 3.53
N GLU A 171 14.24 9.03 2.88
CA GLU A 171 15.61 8.75 3.34
C GLU A 171 15.95 9.41 4.68
N THR A 172 15.23 10.48 5.05
CA THR A 172 15.38 11.12 6.37
C THR A 172 14.68 10.36 7.49
N LEU A 173 13.81 9.40 7.16
CA LEU A 173 13.05 8.62 8.14
C LEU A 173 13.85 7.41 8.62
N HIS A 174 14.71 7.67 9.61
CA HIS A 174 15.48 6.68 10.35
C HIS A 174 15.63 7.10 11.82
N ASN A 175 15.98 6.14 12.68
CA ASN A 175 16.23 6.40 14.08
C ASN A 175 17.51 7.24 14.26
N PRO A 176 17.57 8.11 15.28
CA PRO A 176 18.77 8.88 15.58
C PRO A 176 19.96 7.97 15.88
N GLY A 177 21.00 8.07 15.06
CA GLY A 177 22.24 7.29 15.22
C GLY A 177 22.29 6.00 14.40
N GLU A 178 21.20 5.60 13.75
CA GLU A 178 21.20 4.51 12.77
C GLU A 178 21.48 5.08 11.37
N ALA A 179 22.25 4.36 10.56
CA ALA A 179 22.52 4.75 9.18
C ALA A 179 21.42 4.22 8.24
N PRO A 180 21.09 4.94 7.15
CA PRO A 180 20.24 4.42 6.10
C PRO A 180 20.81 3.12 5.50
N ALA A 181 19.93 2.26 5.01
CA ALA A 181 20.28 1.04 4.31
C ALA A 181 21.13 1.35 3.08
N ILE A 182 22.28 0.70 3.00
CA ILE A 182 23.21 0.79 1.88
C ILE A 182 23.04 -0.39 0.94
N ASP A 183 23.30 -0.16 -0.34
CA ASP A 183 23.42 -1.25 -1.31
C ASP A 183 24.84 -1.85 -1.22
N GLU A 184 24.95 -3.01 -0.57
CA GLU A 184 26.20 -3.77 -0.45
C GLU A 184 26.84 -4.10 -1.81
N SER A 185 26.05 -4.21 -2.88
CA SER A 185 26.59 -4.46 -4.22
C SER A 185 27.36 -3.27 -4.79
N GLN A 186 27.05 -2.04 -4.35
CA GLN A 186 27.79 -0.84 -4.73
C GLN A 186 29.06 -0.64 -3.91
N HIS A 187 29.16 -1.23 -2.71
CA HIS A 187 30.35 -1.15 -1.87
C HIS A 187 31.41 -2.24 -2.14
N TYR A 188 31.16 -3.14 -3.09
CA TYR A 188 32.08 -4.24 -3.42
C TYR A 188 33.26 -3.83 -4.32
N ASP A 189 33.31 -2.61 -4.85
CA ASP A 189 34.23 -2.26 -5.95
C ASP A 189 35.53 -1.53 -5.54
N GLU A 190 35.70 -1.13 -4.28
CA GLU A 190 36.91 -0.39 -3.87
C GLU A 190 37.88 -1.20 -2.98
N SER A 191 37.36 -2.18 -2.21
CA SER A 191 38.18 -2.96 -1.27
C SER A 191 38.77 -4.26 -1.86
N ILE A 192 38.33 -4.67 -3.05
CA ILE A 192 38.81 -5.89 -3.75
C ILE A 192 39.87 -5.58 -4.81
N ILE A 193 40.26 -4.30 -4.96
CA ILE A 193 41.42 -3.93 -5.77
C ILE A 193 42.68 -4.33 -5.01
N HIS A 194 43.10 -5.58 -5.20
CA HIS A 194 44.46 -6.01 -4.96
C HIS A 194 45.43 -5.07 -5.71
N PRO A 195 46.54 -4.63 -5.09
CA PRO A 195 47.56 -3.86 -5.79
C PRO A 195 48.13 -4.71 -6.94
N GLY A 196 47.63 -4.50 -8.16
CA GLY A 196 48.05 -5.25 -9.35
C GLY A 196 46.94 -5.60 -10.34
N VAL A 197 45.66 -5.43 -10.03
CA VAL A 197 44.57 -5.65 -11.00
C VAL A 197 44.17 -4.32 -11.63
N THR A 198 44.71 -4.01 -12.80
CA THR A 198 44.15 -2.97 -13.67
C THR A 198 42.85 -3.48 -14.26
N VAL A 199 41.71 -3.00 -13.75
CA VAL A 199 40.44 -3.11 -14.46
C VAL A 199 40.56 -2.21 -15.71
N PRO A 200 40.51 -2.75 -16.94
CA PRO A 200 40.54 -1.92 -18.12
C PRO A 200 39.30 -1.03 -18.10
N ASN A 201 39.52 0.28 -18.18
CA ASN A 201 38.49 1.29 -18.31
C ASN A 201 37.67 1.01 -19.59
N GLN A 202 36.61 0.22 -19.47
CA GLN A 202 35.64 0.06 -20.54
C GLN A 202 34.64 1.21 -20.41
N PRO A 203 34.57 2.15 -21.37
CA PRO A 203 33.44 3.05 -21.43
C PRO A 203 32.20 2.17 -21.62
N MET A 204 31.26 2.25 -20.67
CA MET A 204 29.98 1.57 -20.77
C MET A 204 29.25 2.08 -22.02
N SER A 205 29.40 1.35 -23.13
CA SER A 205 28.59 1.53 -24.32
C SER A 205 27.23 0.90 -24.03
N PHE A 206 26.31 1.70 -23.48
CA PHE A 206 24.90 1.34 -23.46
C PHE A 206 24.37 1.41 -24.89
N ALA A 207 24.48 0.30 -25.63
CA ALA A 207 23.69 0.08 -26.83
C ALA A 207 22.23 -0.14 -26.40
N PRO A 208 21.25 0.61 -26.95
CA PRO A 208 19.84 0.34 -26.68
C PRO A 208 19.43 -1.01 -27.29
N PRO A 209 18.48 -1.74 -26.67
CA PRO A 209 18.02 -3.03 -27.20
C PRO A 209 17.39 -2.84 -28.58
N ALA A 210 17.82 -3.65 -29.53
CA ALA A 210 17.32 -3.68 -30.89
C ALA A 210 15.83 -4.09 -30.90
N GLY A 211 14.96 -3.11 -31.10
CA GLY A 211 13.55 -3.27 -31.44
C GLY A 211 13.21 -2.30 -32.55
N SER A 212 12.71 -2.83 -33.67
CA SER A 212 12.55 -2.19 -34.97
C SER A 212 12.01 -0.75 -34.96
N VAL A 213 12.76 0.18 -35.55
CA VAL A 213 12.18 1.38 -36.16
C VAL A 213 12.52 1.34 -37.65
N ALA A 214 11.49 1.02 -38.44
CA ALA A 214 11.52 1.16 -39.87
C ALA A 214 11.64 2.64 -40.24
N GLN A 215 12.64 2.89 -41.07
CA GLN A 215 12.91 4.03 -41.94
C GLN A 215 11.73 4.97 -42.23
N ALA A 216 11.94 6.27 -41.99
CA ALA A 216 11.40 7.33 -42.83
C ALA A 216 12.45 8.43 -42.97
N ASN A 217 12.80 8.69 -44.22
CA ASN A 217 13.93 9.47 -44.70
C ASN A 217 13.77 10.99 -44.57
N ALA A 218 14.92 11.65 -44.40
CA ALA A 218 15.39 12.86 -45.08
C ALA A 218 14.47 14.11 -45.11
N ILE A 219 14.89 15.16 -44.38
CA ILE A 219 15.12 16.50 -44.97
C ILE A 219 16.36 17.11 -44.31
N GLN A 220 17.31 17.48 -45.16
CA GLN A 220 18.62 18.04 -44.85
C GLN A 220 18.54 19.58 -44.93
N SER A 221 19.12 20.25 -43.93
CA SER A 221 19.88 21.52 -44.00
C SER A 221 19.40 22.66 -44.90
N SER A 222 19.07 23.81 -44.29
CA SER A 222 19.83 25.06 -44.50
C SER A 222 19.37 26.19 -43.56
N ASN A 223 20.30 26.63 -42.71
CA ASN A 223 20.34 27.98 -42.12
C ASN A 223 21.02 28.93 -43.16
N PRO A 224 21.16 30.27 -43.01
CA PRO A 224 20.73 31.20 -41.95
C PRO A 224 20.24 32.60 -42.43
N MET A 225 20.00 33.49 -41.44
CA MET A 225 20.01 34.98 -41.48
C MET A 225 18.92 35.75 -42.24
N LYS A 226 18.04 36.42 -41.46
CA LYS A 226 17.96 37.89 -41.34
C LYS A 226 17.27 38.27 -40.03
#